data_AF-A0A929E096-F1
#
_entry.id   AF-A0A929E096-F1
#
_cell.length_a   1.000
_cell.length_b   1.000
_cell.length_c   1.000
_cell.angle_alpha   90.00
_cell.angle_beta   90.00
_cell.angle_gamma   90.00
#
_symmetry.space_group_name_H-M   'P 1'
#
loop_
_entity.id
_entity.type
_entity.pdbx_description
1 polymer ?
#
loop_
_entity_poly.entity_id
_entity_poly.type
_entity_poly.pdbx_seq_one_letter_code
_entity_poly.pdbx_strand_id
1 'polypeptide(L)'
;MMNQENKNNNPATAEEKHPQERSVSHFKVQFRRKEHLFSASTRLQGLQKDDVVMVQTEHGLEPARLISVVPGWPEKEPSKGALLLSIVRRVTRDEAAKFEKLGDMEHNAFGICSELIEKLNLPMNLVKVERFFNGGKIIFYFTAENRVDFR
;
A
#
# COMPACT_ATOMS: atom_id res chain seq x y z
N MET A 1 72.52 32.65 -0.54
CA MET A 1 71.18 33.29 -0.51
C MET A 1 70.16 32.19 -0.73
N MET A 2 69.57 31.69 0.38
CA MET A 2 68.11 31.65 0.65
C MET A 2 67.33 30.71 -0.30
N ASN A 3 67.06 29.48 0.13
CA ASN A 3 65.81 28.98 0.77
C ASN A 3 64.58 29.13 -0.15
N GLN A 4 63.68 28.15 -0.34
CA GLN A 4 63.37 26.96 0.45
C GLN A 4 62.54 25.98 -0.40
N GLU A 5 62.56 24.73 0.03
CA GLU A 5 61.79 23.58 -0.45
C GLU A 5 60.29 23.85 -0.60
N ASN A 6 59.65 23.18 -1.57
CA ASN A 6 58.34 22.63 -1.30
C ASN A 6 58.17 21.27 -1.97
N LYS A 7 58.45 20.23 -1.17
CA LYS A 7 57.84 18.92 -1.31
C LYS A 7 56.35 19.09 -1.02
N ASN A 8 55.48 18.50 -1.83
CA ASN A 8 54.30 17.91 -1.22
C ASN A 8 53.92 16.60 -1.89
N ASN A 9 53.80 15.62 -1.01
CA ASN A 9 53.47 14.22 -1.26
C ASN A 9 51.99 14.06 -1.64
N ASN A 10 51.74 12.99 -2.40
CA ASN A 10 50.54 12.14 -2.52
C ASN A 10 49.55 12.16 -1.30
N PRO A 11 48.30 11.67 -1.40
CA PRO A 11 47.78 10.74 -2.41
C PRO A 11 46.38 11.02 -2.95
N ALA A 12 45.99 10.18 -3.92
CA ALA A 12 44.62 9.94 -4.34
C ALA A 12 43.61 10.00 -3.16
N THR A 13 42.79 11.04 -3.14
CA THR A 13 41.55 11.03 -2.38
C THR A 13 40.54 10.22 -3.16
N ALA A 14 40.30 9.01 -2.66
CA ALA A 14 39.14 8.21 -3.01
C ALA A 14 37.90 9.09 -2.99
N GLU A 15 37.13 9.05 -4.07
CA GLU A 15 35.75 9.52 -4.09
C GLU A 15 34.99 8.77 -2.99
N GLU A 16 34.89 9.37 -1.81
CA GLU A 16 33.92 9.01 -0.80
C GLU A 16 32.54 9.22 -1.42
N LYS A 17 31.99 8.15 -1.99
CA LYS A 17 30.58 8.05 -2.35
C LYS A 17 29.79 8.35 -1.09
N HIS A 18 29.32 9.58 -0.97
CA HIS A 18 28.26 9.94 -0.04
C HIS A 18 27.16 8.88 -0.14
N PRO A 19 26.64 8.36 0.99
CA PRO A 19 25.56 7.40 0.93
C PRO A 19 24.40 8.09 0.22
N GLN A 20 24.04 7.60 -0.97
CA GLN A 20 22.96 8.12 -1.78
C GLN A 20 21.72 8.26 -0.91
N GLU A 21 21.37 9.49 -0.56
CA GLU A 21 20.18 9.82 0.18
C GLU A 21 19.01 9.32 -0.66
N ARG A 22 18.41 8.19 -0.24
CA ARG A 22 17.43 7.47 -1.06
C ARG A 22 16.23 8.39 -1.26
N SER A 23 16.09 8.95 -2.46
CA SER A 23 14.99 9.83 -2.81
C SER A 23 13.66 9.13 -2.56
N VAL A 24 12.76 9.80 -1.83
CA VAL A 24 11.42 9.28 -1.57
C VAL A 24 10.58 9.49 -2.83
N SER A 25 10.05 8.40 -3.36
CA SER A 25 9.11 8.39 -4.48
C SER A 25 7.67 8.24 -3.97
N HIS A 26 6.71 8.82 -4.69
CA HIS A 26 5.29 8.74 -4.37
C HIS A 26 4.52 8.06 -5.51
N PHE A 27 3.59 7.18 -5.15
CA PHE A 27 2.78 6.43 -6.09
C PHE A 27 1.29 6.55 -5.75
N LYS A 28 0.45 6.49 -6.78
CA LYS A 28 -0.95 6.09 -6.62
C LYS A 28 -1.01 4.57 -6.55
N VAL A 29 -1.66 4.06 -5.51
CA VAL A 29 -1.82 2.63 -5.27
C VAL A 29 -3.30 2.27 -5.18
N GLN A 30 -3.64 1.06 -5.60
CA GLN A 30 -5.00 0.54 -5.56
C GLN A 30 -5.01 -0.83 -4.86
N PHE A 31 -5.72 -0.94 -3.74
CA PHE A 31 -5.86 -2.19 -2.98
C PHE A 31 -6.85 -3.17 -3.62
N ARG A 32 -7.84 -2.66 -4.36
CA ARG A 32 -8.92 -3.44 -4.98
C ARG A 32 -9.33 -2.85 -6.32
N ARG A 33 -9.63 -3.72 -7.29
CA ARG A 33 -10.03 -3.28 -8.64
C ARG A 33 -11.25 -2.36 -8.55
N LYS A 34 -11.21 -1.24 -9.29
CA LYS A 34 -12.30 -0.24 -9.38
C LYS A 34 -12.61 0.52 -8.08
N GLU A 35 -11.75 0.42 -7.07
CA GLU A 35 -11.89 1.20 -5.84
C GLU A 35 -11.00 2.46 -5.84
N HIS A 36 -11.08 3.22 -4.75
CA HIS A 36 -10.34 4.46 -4.54
C HIS A 36 -8.82 4.25 -4.71
N LEU A 37 -8.18 5.26 -5.30
CA LEU A 37 -6.74 5.36 -5.38
C LEU A 37 -6.21 6.07 -4.15
N PHE A 38 -5.20 5.48 -3.53
CA PHE A 38 -4.51 6.05 -2.37
C PHE A 38 -3.12 6.52 -2.75
N SER A 39 -2.57 7.47 -2.00
CA SER A 39 -1.19 7.89 -2.17
C SER A 39 -0.31 7.14 -1.18
N ALA A 40 0.79 6.57 -1.65
CA ALA A 40 1.77 5.91 -0.79
C ALA A 40 3.19 6.35 -1.15
N SER A 41 4.05 6.48 -0.15
CA SER A 41 5.45 6.86 -0.33
C SER A 41 6.38 5.66 -0.19
N THR A 42 7.58 5.75 -0.78
CA THR A 42 8.58 4.68 -0.69
C THR A 42 9.99 5.17 -0.96
N ARG A 43 10.97 4.48 -0.38
CA ARG A 43 12.39 4.63 -0.72
C ARG A 43 12.89 3.51 -1.65
N LEU A 44 11.99 2.61 -2.07
CA LEU A 44 12.31 1.55 -3.01
C LEU A 44 12.52 2.13 -4.40
N GLN A 45 13.51 1.58 -5.10
CA GLN A 45 13.87 1.98 -6.46
C GLN A 45 13.38 0.95 -7.48
N GLY A 46 13.19 1.41 -8.72
CA GLY A 46 12.84 0.56 -9.86
C GLY A 46 11.45 -0.07 -9.79
N LEU A 47 10.52 0.51 -9.03
CA LEU A 47 9.10 0.13 -9.07
C LEU A 47 8.48 0.65 -10.38
N GLN A 48 7.64 -0.16 -11.00
CA GLN A 48 6.98 0.16 -12.26
C GLN A 48 5.47 0.16 -12.11
N LYS A 49 4.79 0.78 -13.09
CA LYS A 49 3.33 0.68 -13.20
C LYS A 49 2.93 -0.80 -13.24
N ASP A 50 1.79 -1.10 -12.62
CA ASP A 50 1.18 -2.42 -12.51
C ASP A 50 1.90 -3.43 -11.58
N ASP A 51 3.08 -3.08 -11.03
CA ASP A 51 3.72 -3.83 -9.95
C ASP A 51 2.75 -4.01 -8.77
N VAL A 52 2.82 -5.18 -8.14
CA VAL A 52 2.13 -5.44 -6.87
C VAL A 52 3.14 -5.34 -5.73
N VAL A 53 2.78 -4.55 -4.72
CA VAL A 53 3.66 -4.23 -3.59
C VAL A 53 2.92 -4.40 -2.27
N MET A 54 3.66 -4.63 -1.20
CA MET A 54 3.11 -4.59 0.16
C MET A 54 3.16 -3.16 0.68
N VAL A 55 2.01 -2.67 1.13
CA VAL A 55 1.81 -1.35 1.71
C VAL A 55 1.52 -1.51 3.20
N GLN A 56 2.26 -0.79 4.04
CA GLN A 56 1.94 -0.66 5.46
C GLN A 56 0.73 0.24 5.62
N THR A 57 -0.32 -0.31 6.22
CA THR A 57 -1.55 0.39 6.63
C THR A 57 -1.66 0.37 8.16
N GLU A 58 -2.64 1.07 8.72
CA GLU A 58 -2.98 0.99 10.15
C GLU A 58 -3.44 -0.41 10.58
N HIS A 59 -3.85 -1.25 9.63
CA HIS A 59 -4.35 -2.61 9.86
C HIS A 59 -3.33 -3.69 9.51
N GLY A 60 -2.09 -3.30 9.20
CA GLY A 60 -1.01 -4.20 8.82
C GLY A 60 -0.63 -4.08 7.34
N LEU A 61 0.07 -5.11 6.85
CA LEU A 61 0.54 -5.15 5.47
C LEU A 61 -0.57 -5.61 4.52
N GLU A 62 -0.92 -4.75 3.57
CA GLU A 62 -1.92 -5.02 2.53
C GLU A 62 -1.26 -4.92 1.14
N PRO A 63 -1.54 -5.86 0.21
CA PRO A 63 -1.05 -5.77 -1.15
C PRO A 63 -1.82 -4.70 -1.94
N ALA A 64 -1.10 -3.93 -2.74
CA ALA A 64 -1.68 -2.94 -3.63
C ALA A 64 -0.98 -2.95 -4.98
N ARG A 65 -1.72 -2.62 -6.04
CA ARG A 65 -1.18 -2.40 -7.38
C ARG A 65 -0.74 -0.95 -7.54
N LEU A 66 0.43 -0.73 -8.12
CA LEU A 66 0.90 0.60 -8.50
C LEU A 66 0.18 1.07 -9.76
N ILE A 67 -0.48 2.21 -9.70
CA ILE A 67 -1.27 2.76 -10.81
C ILE A 67 -0.48 3.83 -11.57
N SER A 68 0.20 4.71 -10.85
CA SER A 68 1.02 5.76 -11.44
C SER A 68 2.04 6.30 -10.44
N VAL A 69 3.13 6.87 -10.97
CA VAL A 69 4.02 7.75 -10.20
C VAL A 69 3.30 9.08 -9.99
N VAL A 70 3.48 9.72 -8.84
CA VAL A 70 3.03 11.09 -8.59
C VAL A 70 4.23 12.04 -8.68
N PRO A 71 4.42 12.76 -9.80
CA PRO A 71 5.51 13.72 -9.94
C PRO A 71 5.29 14.92 -9.02
N GLY A 72 6.35 15.41 -8.38
CA GLY A 72 6.32 16.70 -7.66
C GLY A 72 5.38 16.73 -6.46
N TRP A 73 5.27 15.63 -5.70
CA TRP A 73 4.53 15.64 -4.44
C TRP A 73 5.05 16.79 -3.56
N PRO A 74 4.22 17.78 -3.23
CA PRO A 74 4.68 18.87 -2.39
C PRO A 74 5.09 18.27 -1.05
N GLU A 75 6.22 18.70 -0.51
CA GLU A 75 6.70 18.40 0.84
C GLU A 75 5.77 18.98 1.94
N LYS A 76 4.50 19.24 1.60
CA LYS A 76 3.45 19.53 2.56
C LYS A 76 3.10 18.23 3.27
N GLU A 77 3.19 18.30 4.59
CA GLU A 77 2.67 17.28 5.47
C GLU A 77 1.28 16.80 5.00
N PRO A 78 1.02 15.49 5.07
CA PRO A 78 -0.30 14.96 4.78
C PRO A 78 -1.34 15.78 5.55
N SER A 79 -2.39 16.24 4.85
CA SER A 79 -3.52 16.92 5.49
C SER A 79 -4.00 16.09 6.69
N LYS A 80 -4.35 16.73 7.81
CA LYS A 80 -4.92 16.04 8.99
C LYS A 80 -5.99 15.03 8.53
N GLY A 81 -5.70 13.74 8.66
CA GLY A 81 -6.57 12.63 8.22
C GLY A 81 -6.10 11.83 7.00
N ALA A 82 -5.00 12.21 6.33
CA ALA A 82 -4.42 11.39 5.28
C ALA A 82 -3.65 10.21 5.89
N LEU A 83 -4.08 8.99 5.54
CA LEU A 83 -3.43 7.74 5.94
C LEU A 83 -1.95 7.76 5.50
N LEU A 84 -1.04 7.56 6.46
CA LEU A 84 0.40 7.44 6.21
C LEU A 84 0.70 6.07 5.60
N LEU A 85 0.41 5.91 4.31
CA LEU A 85 0.70 4.69 3.58
C LEU A 85 2.14 4.67 3.10
N SER A 86 2.84 3.57 3.40
CA SER A 86 4.24 3.37 2.99
C SER A 86 4.38 2.05 2.25
N ILE A 87 4.97 2.07 1.07
CA ILE A 87 5.30 0.85 0.33
C ILE A 87 6.60 0.29 0.89
N VAL A 88 6.52 -0.91 1.47
CA VAL A 88 7.63 -1.51 2.22
C VAL A 88 8.48 -2.48 1.40
N ARG A 89 7.88 -3.24 0.48
CA ARG A 89 8.56 -4.20 -0.40
C ARG A 89 7.68 -4.65 -1.56
N ARG A 90 8.28 -5.31 -2.56
CA ARG A 90 7.53 -6.12 -3.54
C ARG A 90 6.91 -7.34 -2.84
N VAL A 91 5.80 -7.81 -3.39
CA VAL A 91 5.17 -9.06 -2.95
C VAL A 91 6.03 -10.27 -3.36
N THR A 92 5.90 -11.38 -2.62
CA THR A 92 6.38 -12.69 -3.08
C THR A 92 5.44 -13.25 -4.16
N ARG A 93 5.87 -14.32 -4.85
CA ARG A 93 5.04 -15.00 -5.85
C ARG A 93 3.73 -15.53 -5.24
N ASP A 94 3.80 -16.11 -4.05
CA ASP A 94 2.62 -16.66 -3.36
C ASP A 94 1.68 -15.56 -2.90
N GLU A 95 2.22 -14.43 -2.44
CA GLU A 95 1.43 -13.25 -2.08
C GLU A 95 0.73 -12.65 -3.29
N ALA A 96 1.41 -12.55 -4.44
CA ALA A 96 0.80 -12.11 -5.69
C ALA A 96 -0.37 -13.02 -6.10
N ALA A 97 -0.15 -14.34 -6.05
CA ALA A 97 -1.21 -15.31 -6.36
C ALA A 97 -2.40 -15.21 -5.39
N LYS A 98 -2.13 -14.96 -4.10
CA LYS A 98 -3.17 -14.74 -3.09
C LYS A 98 -3.92 -13.43 -3.32
N PHE A 99 -3.22 -12.38 -3.75
CA PHE A 99 -3.82 -11.08 -4.04
C PHE A 99 -4.82 -11.16 -5.20
N GLU A 100 -4.48 -11.88 -6.27
CA GLU A 100 -5.41 -12.07 -7.40
C GLU A 100 -6.69 -12.81 -6.99
N LYS A 101 -6.61 -13.75 -6.03
CA LYS A 101 -7.77 -14.50 -5.50
C LYS A 101 -8.58 -13.75 -4.45
N LEU A 102 -8.11 -12.59 -4.00
CA LEU A 102 -8.70 -11.89 -2.86
C LEU A 102 -10.10 -11.39 -3.17
N GLY A 103 -10.30 -10.85 -4.37
CA GLY A 103 -11.61 -10.45 -4.86
C GLY A 103 -12.58 -11.64 -4.97
N ASP A 104 -12.11 -12.81 -5.40
CA ASP A 104 -12.96 -14.01 -5.47
C ASP A 104 -13.40 -14.46 -4.07
N MET A 105 -12.51 -14.37 -3.08
CA MET A 105 -12.84 -14.70 -1.69
C MET A 105 -13.85 -13.71 -1.09
N GLU A 106 -13.72 -12.41 -1.41
CA GLU A 106 -14.69 -11.38 -1.03
C GLU A 106 -16.05 -11.59 -1.73
N HIS A 107 -16.03 -11.95 -3.01
CA HIS A 107 -17.24 -12.24 -3.80
C HIS A 107 -17.99 -13.46 -3.27
N ASN A 108 -17.27 -14.55 -2.95
CA ASN A 108 -17.88 -15.74 -2.35
C ASN A 108 -18.49 -15.43 -0.98
N ALA A 109 -17.79 -14.67 -0.14
CA ALA A 109 -18.31 -14.24 1.15
C ALA A 109 -19.55 -13.34 1.01
N PHE A 110 -19.57 -12.47 0.00
CA PHE A 110 -20.75 -11.67 -0.34
C PHE A 110 -21.96 -12.57 -0.64
N GLY A 111 -21.82 -13.55 -1.54
CA GLY A 111 -22.90 -14.47 -1.90
C GLY A 111 -23.46 -15.23 -0.71
N ILE A 112 -22.58 -15.79 0.13
CA ILE A 112 -22.98 -16.50 1.36
C ILE A 112 -23.76 -15.58 2.30
N CYS A 113 -23.29 -14.36 2.51
CA CYS A 113 -23.96 -13.41 3.41
C CYS A 113 -25.32 -12.96 2.85
N SER A 114 -25.41 -12.71 1.53
CA SER A 114 -26.68 -12.41 0.86
C SER A 114 -27.71 -13.52 1.05
N GLU A 115 -27.32 -14.78 0.85
CA GLU A 115 -28.23 -15.91 1.09
C GLU A 115 -28.71 -15.98 2.54
N LEU A 116 -27.82 -15.69 3.51
CA LEU A 116 -28.19 -15.71 4.93
C LEU A 116 -29.14 -14.57 5.28
N ILE A 117 -28.93 -13.37 4.73
CA ILE A 117 -29.83 -12.22 4.91
C ILE A 117 -31.25 -12.58 4.45
N GLU A 118 -31.37 -13.20 3.27
CA GLU A 118 -32.66 -13.64 2.74
C GLU A 118 -33.28 -14.76 3.60
N LYS A 119 -32.52 -15.81 3.91
CA LYS A 119 -32.99 -16.95 4.71
C LYS A 119 -33.46 -16.56 6.10
N LEU A 120 -32.81 -15.58 6.71
CA LEU A 120 -33.11 -15.08 8.06
C LEU A 120 -34.07 -13.87 8.05
N ASN A 121 -34.49 -13.42 6.86
CA ASN A 121 -35.36 -12.25 6.67
C ASN A 121 -34.85 -11.00 7.42
N LEU A 122 -33.54 -10.75 7.35
CA LEU A 122 -32.92 -9.60 8.00
C LEU A 122 -33.26 -8.32 7.21
N PRO A 123 -33.78 -7.25 7.84
CA PRO A 123 -34.19 -6.03 7.15
C PRO A 123 -32.99 -5.14 6.78
N MET A 124 -32.13 -5.65 5.90
CA MET A 124 -30.86 -5.01 5.52
C MET A 124 -30.46 -5.34 4.08
N ASN A 125 -29.62 -4.50 3.48
CA ASN A 125 -29.05 -4.71 2.16
C ASN A 125 -27.52 -4.73 2.24
N LEU A 126 -26.90 -5.83 1.78
CA LEU A 126 -25.45 -5.95 1.73
C LEU A 126 -24.89 -5.06 0.60
N VAL A 127 -23.90 -4.23 0.94
CA VAL A 127 -23.27 -3.26 0.03
C VAL A 127 -21.90 -3.74 -0.42
N LYS A 128 -21.08 -4.25 0.48
CA LYS A 128 -19.69 -4.65 0.19
C LYS A 128 -19.20 -5.68 1.21
N VAL A 129 -18.27 -6.53 0.76
CA VAL A 129 -17.45 -7.36 1.66
C VAL A 129 -15.99 -7.03 1.42
N GLU A 130 -15.24 -6.79 2.49
CA GLU A 130 -13.80 -6.62 2.47
C GLU A 130 -13.13 -7.68 3.32
N ARG A 131 -12.04 -8.26 2.84
CA ARG A 131 -11.24 -9.22 3.59
C ARG A 131 -9.81 -8.71 3.71
N PHE A 132 -9.31 -8.67 4.93
CA PHE A 132 -7.91 -8.33 5.17
C PHE A 132 -7.03 -9.40 4.55
N PHE A 133 -5.91 -8.99 3.96
CA PHE A 133 -5.06 -9.91 3.22
C PHE A 133 -4.48 -11.03 4.10
N ASN A 134 -4.17 -10.72 5.36
CA ASN A 134 -3.72 -11.72 6.32
C ASN A 134 -4.81 -12.74 6.71
N GLY A 135 -6.07 -12.50 6.35
CA GLY A 135 -7.22 -13.35 6.64
C GLY A 135 -7.78 -13.19 8.06
N GLY A 136 -7.23 -12.30 8.89
CA GLY A 136 -7.62 -12.14 10.29
C GLY A 136 -8.94 -11.40 10.50
N LYS A 137 -9.45 -10.71 9.47
CA LYS A 137 -10.73 -9.99 9.53
C LYS A 137 -11.44 -10.01 8.18
N ILE A 138 -12.77 -10.12 8.23
CA ILE A 138 -13.69 -9.86 7.12
C ILE A 138 -14.71 -8.84 7.61
N ILE A 139 -15.01 -7.83 6.81
CA ILE A 139 -15.94 -6.74 7.12
C ILE A 139 -17.08 -6.77 6.10
N PHE A 140 -18.31 -6.78 6.60
CA PHE A 140 -19.53 -6.73 5.81
C PHE A 140 -20.16 -5.35 5.97
N TYR A 141 -20.24 -4.59 4.88
CA TYR A 141 -20.88 -3.28 4.84
C TYR A 141 -22.30 -3.45 4.37
N PHE A 142 -23.26 -2.90 5.10
CA PHE A 142 -24.66 -2.99 4.77
C PHE A 142 -25.41 -1.71 5.16
N THR A 143 -26.59 -1.52 4.56
CA THR A 143 -27.56 -0.52 4.99
C THR A 143 -28.77 -1.19 5.60
N ALA A 144 -29.39 -0.54 6.58
CA ALA A 144 -30.63 -0.96 7.21
C ALA A 144 -31.37 0.28 7.70
N GLU A 145 -32.70 0.27 7.65
CA GLU A 145 -33.51 1.39 8.17
C GLU A 145 -33.45 1.46 9.69
N ASN A 146 -33.40 0.29 10.35
CA ASN A 146 -33.33 0.14 11.78
C ASN A 146 -32.13 -0.73 12.18
N ARG A 147 -31.83 -0.78 13.47
CA ARG A 147 -30.80 -1.68 14.01
C ARG A 147 -31.16 -3.13 13.69
N VAL A 148 -30.20 -3.85 13.10
CA VAL A 148 -30.27 -5.30 12.87
C VAL A 148 -29.73 -6.02 14.10
N ASP A 149 -30.44 -7.05 14.57
CA ASP A 149 -29.96 -7.98 15.59
C ASP A 149 -29.44 -9.25 14.91
N PHE A 150 -28.22 -9.67 15.26
CA PHE A 150 -27.50 -10.79 14.65
C PHE A 150 -27.33 -11.98 15.61
N ARG A 151 -28.04 -11.96 16.74
CA ARG A 151 -27.95 -12.99 17.79
C ARG A 151 -28.85 -14.18 17.53
#